data_AF-A0A953USL4-F1
#
_entry.id   AF-A0A953USL4-F1
#
_cell.length_a   1.000
_cell.length_b   1.000
_cell.length_c   1.000
_cell.angle_alpha   90.00
_cell.angle_beta   90.00
_cell.angle_gamma   90.00
#
_symmetry.space_group_name_H-M   'P 1'
#
loop_
_entity.id
_entity.type
_entity.pdbx_description
1 polymer ?
#
loop_
_entity_poly.entity_id
_entity_poly.type
_entity_poly.pdbx_seq_one_letter_code
_entity_poly.pdbx_strand_id
1 'polypeptide(L)' 'MLSIATWCLACVQALHGQAPHIDSIDPAQGPIAGGTAVTINGTHFQGATLNVDKATIAPKALSDTEIRFTSPQH' A
#
# COMPACT_ATOMS: atom_id res chain seq x y z
N MET A 1 31.30 4.27 24.22
CA MET A 1 31.10 3.59 22.91
C MET A 1 29.60 3.45 22.67
N LEU A 2 28.93 4.51 22.24
CA LEU A 2 27.56 4.55 21.72
C LEU A 2 27.32 6.01 21.29
N SER A 3 26.49 6.28 20.29
CA SER A 3 25.98 7.64 19.95
C SER A 3 26.65 8.42 18.80
N ILE A 4 26.88 7.79 17.64
CA ILE A 4 26.93 8.52 16.35
C ILE A 4 26.15 7.76 15.25
N ALA A 5 26.20 6.43 15.22
CA ALA A 5 25.49 5.63 14.22
C ALA A 5 23.94 5.70 14.33
N THR A 6 23.40 5.85 15.54
CA THR A 6 21.94 5.90 15.77
C THR A 6 21.31 7.22 15.34
N TRP A 7 22.06 8.32 15.32
CA TRP A 7 21.55 9.64 14.91
C TRP A 7 21.52 9.82 13.38
N CYS A 8 22.41 9.13 12.65
CA CYS A 8 22.36 9.11 11.18
C CYS A 8 21.21 8.23 10.68
N LEU A 9 20.94 7.09 11.32
CA LEU A 9 19.92 6.16 10.84
C LEU A 9 18.49 6.70 11.03
N ALA A 10 18.18 7.34 12.16
CA ALA A 10 16.86 7.93 12.39
C ALA A 10 16.57 9.12 11.45
N CYS A 11 17.58 9.92 11.10
CA CYS A 11 17.43 11.04 10.17
C CYS A 11 17.27 10.56 8.71
N VAL A 12 18.04 9.53 8.29
CA VAL A 12 17.97 8.99 6.92
C VAL A 12 16.67 8.20 6.68
N GLN A 13 16.13 7.50 7.69
CA GLN A 13 14.82 6.82 7.58
C GLN A 13 13.65 7.81 7.45
N ALA A 14 13.77 9.02 7.98
CA ALA A 14 12.77 10.07 7.79
C ALA A 14 12.85 10.74 6.40
N LEU A 15 14.00 10.64 5.72
CA LEU A 15 14.21 11.17 4.36
C LEU A 15 13.82 10.17 3.26
N HIS A 16 13.98 8.86 3.53
CA HIS A 16 13.38 7.81 2.74
C HIS A 16 11.95 7.56 3.25
N GLY A 17 10.99 8.32 2.73
CA GLY A 17 9.57 8.07 2.97
C GLY A 17 9.30 6.57 2.93
N GLN A 18 8.75 6.04 4.01
CA GLN A 18 8.65 4.60 4.18
C GLN A 18 7.94 4.00 2.97
N ALA A 19 8.58 3.00 2.35
CA ALA A 19 8.01 2.36 1.17
C ALA A 19 6.68 1.70 1.57
N PRO A 20 5.64 1.81 0.74
CA PRO A 20 4.39 1.13 0.98
C PRO A 20 4.62 -0.38 1.08
N HIS A 21 4.16 -0.99 2.17
CA HIS A 21 4.29 -2.42 2.41
C HIS A 21 2.91 -3.06 2.47
N ILE A 22 2.72 -4.18 1.78
CA ILE A 22 1.47 -4.94 1.76
C ILE A 22 1.65 -6.19 2.61
N ASP A 23 0.82 -6.34 3.63
CA ASP A 23 0.81 -7.51 4.51
C ASP A 23 -0.16 -8.58 4.01
N SER A 24 -1.36 -8.17 3.56
CA SER A 24 -2.39 -9.11 3.10
C SER A 24 -3.36 -8.48 2.11
N ILE A 25 -3.98 -9.32 1.28
CA ILE A 25 -5.01 -8.94 0.30
C ILE A 25 -6.17 -9.94 0.43
N ASP A 26 -7.38 -9.43 0.61
CA ASP A 26 -8.60 -10.24 0.73
C ASP A 26 -9.80 -9.61 -0.01
N PRO A 27 -10.49 -10.36 -0.89
CA PRO A 27 -10.11 -11.66 -1.41
C PRO A 27 -8.90 -11.55 -2.36
N ALA A 28 -7.99 -12.51 -2.29
CA ALA A 28 -6.80 -12.55 -3.14
C ALA A 28 -7.12 -12.85 -4.62
N GLN A 29 -8.33 -13.34 -4.92
CA GLN A 29 -8.79 -13.70 -6.26
C GLN A 29 -10.24 -13.25 -6.44
N GLY A 30 -10.58 -12.82 -7.66
CA GLY A 30 -11.93 -12.41 -8.03
C GLY A 30 -12.25 -12.81 -9.46
N PRO A 31 -13.53 -12.71 -9.87
CA PRO A 31 -13.95 -13.01 -11.23
C PRO A 31 -13.34 -12.02 -12.24
N ILE A 32 -13.07 -12.50 -13.46
CA ILE A 32 -12.54 -11.71 -14.59
C ILE A 32 -13.43 -10.51 -14.91
N ALA A 33 -14.75 -10.65 -14.70
CA ALA A 33 -15.71 -9.57 -14.89
C ALA A 33 -15.52 -8.37 -13.93
N GLY A 34 -14.66 -8.49 -12.91
CA GLY A 34 -14.45 -7.46 -11.91
C GLY A 34 -15.63 -7.29 -10.96
N GLY A 35 -15.70 -6.14 -10.27
CA GLY A 35 -16.81 -5.77 -9.39
C GLY A 35 -16.70 -6.30 -7.96
N THR A 36 -15.61 -6.98 -7.60
CA THR A 36 -15.40 -7.49 -6.24
C THR A 36 -14.72 -6.43 -5.37
N ALA A 37 -15.23 -6.23 -4.16
CA ALA A 37 -14.58 -5.37 -3.18
C ALA A 37 -13.34 -6.10 -2.62
N VAL A 38 -12.17 -5.49 -2.79
CA VAL A 38 -10.88 -6.01 -2.31
C VAL A 38 -10.35 -5.08 -1.24
N THR A 39 -9.89 -5.67 -0.14
CA THR A 39 -9.21 -5.01 0.98
C THR A 39 -7.75 -5.43 0.98
N ILE A 40 -6.85 -4.44 1.04
CA ILE A 40 -5.42 -4.63 1.21
C ILE A 40 -5.05 -4.05 2.56
N ASN A 41 -4.41 -4.84 3.42
CA ASN A 41 -3.83 -4.36 4.67
C ASN A 41 -2.32 -4.21 4.53
N GLY A 42 -1.75 -3.21 5.18
CA GLY A 42 -0.32 -2.93 5.09
C GLY A 42 0.08 -1.70 5.91
N THR A 43 1.12 -1.00 5.46
CA THR A 43 1.63 0.22 6.10
C THR A 43 2.19 1.20 5.05
N HIS A 44 2.23 2.48 5.41
CA HIS A 44 2.82 3.55 4.60
C HIS A 44 2.14 3.73 3.24
N PHE A 45 0.82 3.54 3.19
CA PHE A 45 0.03 3.75 1.98
C PHE A 45 -0.33 5.21 1.70
N GLN A 46 0.03 6.14 2.59
CA GLN A 46 -0.18 7.58 2.38
C GLN A 46 0.64 8.07 1.19
N GLY A 47 -0.04 8.44 0.10
CA GLY A 47 0.59 8.84 -1.16
C GLY A 47 0.92 7.70 -2.13
N ALA A 48 0.48 6.47 -1.84
CA ALA A 48 0.63 5.34 -2.75
C ALA A 48 -0.38 5.41 -3.92
N THR A 49 0.06 4.94 -5.09
CA THR A 49 -0.81 4.77 -6.28
C THR A 49 -1.16 3.30 -6.46
N LEU A 50 -2.45 2.98 -6.49
CA LEU A 50 -2.93 1.63 -6.72
C LEU A 50 -3.05 1.35 -8.22
N ASN A 51 -2.31 0.36 -8.70
CA ASN A 51 -2.41 -0.14 -10.07
C ASN A 51 -2.81 -1.61 -10.04
N VAL A 52 -3.92 -1.94 -10.69
CA VAL A 52 -4.42 -3.31 -10.83
C VAL A 52 -4.56 -3.56 -12.31
N ASP A 53 -3.86 -4.57 -12.80
CA ASP A 53 -3.88 -4.95 -14.22
C ASP A 53 -3.54 -3.85 -15.23
N LYS A 54 -2.53 -3.05 -14.90
CA LYS A 54 -2.12 -1.86 -15.69
C LYS A 54 -3.17 -0.75 -15.73
N ALA A 55 -4.28 -0.89 -15.02
CA ALA A 55 -5.23 0.19 -14.77
C ALA A 55 -4.94 0.85 -13.43
N THR A 56 -4.78 2.17 -13.43
CA THR A 56 -4.74 2.96 -12.19
C THR A 56 -6.16 3.11 -11.65
N ILE A 57 -6.39 2.67 -10.42
CA ILE A 57 -7.71 2.68 -9.79
C ILE A 57 -7.68 3.64 -8.61
N ALA A 58 -8.66 4.53 -8.53
CA ALA A 58 -8.91 5.33 -7.34
C ALA A 58 -9.48 4.42 -6.23
N PRO A 59 -8.79 4.24 -5.09
CA PRO A 59 -9.33 3.46 -3.98
C PRO A 59 -10.62 4.10 -3.45
N LYS A 60 -11.56 3.26 -3.05
CA LYS A 60 -12.77 3.69 -2.31
C LYS A 60 -12.42 4.13 -0.89
N ALA A 61 -11.40 3.53 -0.29
CA ALA A 61 -10.81 3.99 0.96
C ALA A 61 -9.29 3.84 0.88
N LEU A 62 -8.57 4.86 1.35
CA LEU A 62 -7.12 4.87 1.47
C LEU A 62 -6.77 5.44 2.83
N SER A 63 -6.16 4.62 3.67
CA SER A 63 -5.56 5.00 4.94
C SER A 63 -4.11 4.54 4.94
N ASP A 64 -3.35 4.88 5.99
CA ASP A 64 -1.95 4.45 6.07
C ASP A 64 -1.79 2.93 6.10
N THR A 65 -2.79 2.20 6.62
CA THR A 65 -2.71 0.76 6.86
C THR A 65 -3.76 -0.09 6.14
N GLU A 66 -4.70 0.54 5.44
CA GLU A 66 -5.78 -0.15 4.74
C GLU A 66 -6.08 0.55 3.41
N ILE A 67 -6.18 -0.22 2.33
CA ILE A 67 -6.70 0.20 1.03
C ILE A 67 -7.92 -0.65 0.71
N ARG A 68 -9.03 -0.01 0.35
CA ARG A 68 -10.20 -0.69 -0.21
C ARG A 68 -10.47 -0.19 -1.61
N PHE A 69 -10.64 -1.10 -2.54
CA PHE A 69 -10.99 -0.76 -3.92
C PHE A 69 -11.92 -1.82 -4.50
N THR A 70 -12.36 -1.61 -5.73
CA THR A 70 -13.15 -2.60 -6.46
C THR A 70 -12.36 -3.07 -7.66
N SER A 71 -12.22 -4.39 -7.83
CA SER A 71 -11.50 -4.95 -8.95
C SER A 71 -12.16 -4.51 -10.28
N PRO A 72 -11.38 -4.07 -11.27
CA PRO A 72 -11.91 -3.77 -12.59
C PRO A 72 -12.16 -5.08 -13.34
N GLN A 73 -12.87 -5.01 -14.47
CA GLN A 73 -12.88 -6.11 -15.42
C GLN A 73 -11.48 -6.27 -16.04
N HIS A 74 -11.00 -7.51 -16.16
CA HIS A 74 -9.70 -7.85 -16.76
C HIS A 74 -9.85 -8.36 -18.19
#